data_AF-A0A975G801-F1
#
_entry.id   AF-A0A975G801-F1
#
_cell.length_a   1.000
_cell.length_b   1.000
_cell.length_c   1.000
_cell.angle_alpha   90.00
_cell.angle_beta   90.00
_cell.angle_gamma   90.00
#
_symmetry.space_group_name_H-M   'P 1'
#
loop_
_entity.id
_entity.type
_entity.pdbx_description
1 polymer ?
#
loop_
_entity_poly.entity_id
_entity_poly.type
_entity_poly.pdbx_seq_one_letter_code
_entity_poly.pdbx_strand_id
1 'polypeptide(L)'
;MNTNEHNNTRERPSHVPDDRTIAPELAFDGEWDADAVAGLIRSKCGHEETPAFLFVGKKEAGLLREHLGEVFGADSVTTLRDTYYMGLEVIELDCESFLSTAGRKTHRLLQDPISRRPAWRDQDGDSGWRFHT
;
A
#
# COMPACT_ATOMS: atom_id res chain seq x y z
N MET A 1 40.33 1.03 15.32
CA MET A 1 39.23 0.29 14.68
C MET A 1 37.95 0.76 15.34
N ASN A 2 37.27 1.76 14.76
CA ASN A 2 36.02 2.30 15.31
C ASN A 2 34.93 2.13 14.26
N THR A 3 33.98 1.26 14.56
CA THR A 3 32.83 0.93 13.73
C THR A 3 31.74 1.97 14.00
N ASN A 4 31.52 2.90 13.08
CA ASN A 4 30.36 3.80 13.11
C ASN A 4 29.17 3.09 12.48
N GLU A 5 28.35 2.45 13.32
CA GLU A 5 27.04 1.90 12.92
C GLU A 5 26.06 3.06 12.70
N HIS A 6 25.82 3.41 11.43
CA HIS A 6 24.78 4.36 11.03
C HIS A 6 23.42 3.66 11.10
N ASN A 7 22.73 3.80 12.24
CA ASN A 7 21.31 3.47 12.37
C ASN A 7 20.48 4.43 11.50
N ASN A 8 20.14 3.99 10.30
CA ASN A 8 19.27 4.71 9.39
C ASN A 8 17.81 4.34 9.70
N THR A 9 17.32 4.79 10.86
CA THR A 9 15.90 4.70 11.19
C THR A 9 15.17 5.69 10.29
N ARG A 10 14.57 5.20 9.21
CA ARG A 10 13.61 5.97 8.40
C ARG A 10 12.40 6.27 9.28
N GLU A 11 12.48 7.36 10.03
CA GLU A 11 11.33 7.98 10.67
C GLU A 11 10.39 8.41 9.55
N ARG A 12 9.34 7.60 9.33
CA ARG A 12 8.24 7.99 8.46
C ARG A 12 7.64 9.26 9.10
N PRO A 13 7.49 10.37 8.35
CA PRO A 13 6.88 11.57 8.89
C PRO A 13 5.48 11.21 9.39
N SER A 14 5.26 11.30 10.70
CA SER A 14 3.97 11.22 11.38
C SER A 14 3.10 12.46 11.11
N HIS A 15 3.30 13.12 9.97
CA HIS A 15 2.70 14.39 9.65
C HIS A 15 1.24 14.16 9.32
N VAL A 16 0.41 14.30 10.36
CA VAL A 16 -1.01 14.62 10.28
C VAL A 16 -1.17 15.73 9.23
N PRO A 17 -2.06 15.58 8.24
CA PRO A 17 -2.33 16.67 7.32
C PRO A 17 -2.89 17.87 8.09
N ASP A 18 -2.42 19.06 7.71
CA ASP A 18 -2.85 20.41 8.13
C ASP A 18 -4.33 20.53 8.57
N ASP A 19 -4.62 21.56 9.38
CA ASP A 19 -5.91 22.00 10.00
C ASP A 19 -7.19 22.00 9.12
N ARG A 20 -7.14 21.51 7.88
CA ARG A 20 -8.31 21.05 7.14
C ARG A 20 -8.77 19.73 7.75
N THR A 21 -9.75 19.79 8.64
CA THR A 21 -10.44 18.62 9.18
C THR A 21 -11.05 17.82 8.02
N ILE A 22 -10.34 16.79 7.56
CA ILE A 22 -10.87 15.86 6.54
C ILE A 22 -11.98 15.07 7.22
N ALA A 23 -13.19 15.11 6.65
CA ALA A 23 -14.28 14.29 7.16
C ALA A 23 -14.02 12.81 6.83
N PRO A 24 -14.32 11.88 7.74
CA PRO A 24 -14.25 10.45 7.43
C PRO A 24 -15.19 10.14 6.25
N GLU A 25 -14.73 9.26 5.36
CA GLU A 25 -15.47 8.85 4.16
C GLU A 25 -16.38 7.66 4.44
N LEU A 26 -16.00 6.82 5.40
CA LEU A 26 -16.82 5.72 5.91
C LEU A 26 -16.73 5.70 7.43
N ALA A 27 -17.77 5.13 8.04
CA ALA A 27 -17.80 4.77 9.45
C ALA A 27 -18.49 3.41 9.57
N PHE A 28 -17.98 2.58 10.48
CA PHE A 28 -18.54 1.25 10.74
C PHE A 28 -19.11 1.17 12.15
N ASP A 29 -20.26 0.51 12.30
CA ASP A 29 -20.99 0.39 13.57
C ASP A 29 -20.82 -0.96 14.27
N GLY A 30 -19.86 -1.79 13.83
CA GLY A 30 -19.51 -3.00 14.60
C GLY A 30 -18.79 -4.10 13.81
N GLU A 31 -18.84 -4.07 12.48
CA GLU A 31 -18.19 -5.07 11.63
C GLU A 31 -17.45 -4.38 10.48
N TRP A 32 -16.38 -5.01 10.02
CA TRP A 32 -15.64 -4.55 8.85
C TRP A 32 -16.36 -4.92 7.56
N ASP A 33 -16.91 -3.92 6.86
CA ASP A 33 -17.57 -4.13 5.57
C ASP A 33 -16.56 -4.00 4.42
N ALA A 34 -16.05 -5.15 3.97
CA ALA A 34 -15.11 -5.23 2.86
C ALA A 34 -15.71 -4.70 1.53
N ASP A 35 -17.01 -4.89 1.30
CA ASP A 35 -17.68 -4.44 0.08
C ASP A 35 -17.84 -2.92 0.05
N ALA A 36 -18.12 -2.29 1.20
CA ALA A 36 -18.15 -0.84 1.33
C ALA A 36 -16.78 -0.22 1.05
N VAL A 37 -15.69 -0.79 1.59
CA VAL A 37 -14.32 -0.34 1.32
C VAL A 37 -13.96 -0.51 -0.16
N ALA A 38 -14.29 -1.66 -0.75
CA ALA A 38 -14.09 -1.89 -2.18
C ALA A 38 -14.90 -0.91 -3.05
N GLY A 39 -16.12 -0.58 -2.64
CA GLY A 39 -16.97 0.43 -3.26
C GLY A 39 -16.35 1.81 -3.25
N LEU A 40 -15.81 2.24 -2.10
CA LEU A 40 -15.09 3.50 -1.95
C LEU A 40 -13.87 3.57 -2.88
N ILE A 41 -13.04 2.52 -2.89
CA ILE A 41 -11.86 2.44 -3.75
C ILE A 41 -12.24 2.53 -5.23
N ARG A 42 -13.25 1.76 -5.66
CA ARG A 42 -13.73 1.79 -7.06
C ARG A 42 -14.28 3.15 -7.45
N SER A 43 -15.03 3.80 -6.56
CA SER A 43 -15.58 5.14 -6.79
C SER A 43 -14.45 6.14 -7.08
N LYS A 44 -13.38 6.15 -6.27
CA LYS A 44 -12.24 7.05 -6.50
C LYS A 44 -11.46 6.74 -7.76
N CYS A 45 -11.18 5.47 -8.03
CA CYS A 45 -10.51 5.06 -9.25
C CYS A 45 -11.26 5.51 -10.52
N GLY A 46 -12.59 5.54 -10.49
CA GLY A 46 -13.43 6.05 -11.58
C GLY A 46 -13.27 7.55 -11.86
N HIS A 47 -12.70 8.33 -10.93
CA HIS A 47 -12.49 9.77 -11.02
C HIS A 47 -11.00 10.14 -11.22
N GLU A 48 -10.20 9.23 -11.81
CA GLU A 48 -8.75 9.39 -12.04
C GLU A 48 -7.89 9.52 -10.77
N GLU A 49 -8.46 9.23 -9.59
CA GLU A 49 -7.75 9.19 -8.33
C GLU A 49 -7.56 7.73 -7.90
N THR A 50 -6.39 7.15 -8.18
CA THR A 50 -6.06 5.80 -7.70
C THR A 50 -5.47 5.90 -6.28
N PRO A 51 -6.23 5.57 -5.22
CA PRO A 51 -5.75 5.71 -3.86
C PRO A 51 -4.55 4.79 -3.59
N ALA A 52 -3.59 5.29 -2.83
CA ALA A 52 -2.40 4.55 -2.41
C ALA A 52 -2.48 4.11 -0.95
N PHE A 53 -3.17 4.89 -0.12
CA PHE A 53 -3.22 4.73 1.33
C PHE A 53 -4.66 4.57 1.82
N LEU A 54 -4.82 3.69 2.81
CA LEU A 54 -6.03 3.54 3.60
C LEU A 54 -5.72 4.01 5.02
N PHE A 55 -6.28 5.15 5.40
CA PHE A 55 -6.17 5.72 6.74
C PHE A 55 -7.28 5.16 7.61
N VAL A 56 -6.90 4.60 8.76
CA VAL A 56 -7.84 4.01 9.74
C VAL A 56 -7.57 4.56 11.14
N GLY A 57 -8.63 4.87 11.87
CA GLY A 57 -8.58 5.16 13.30
C GLY A 57 -8.48 3.89 14.14
N LYS A 58 -8.39 4.03 15.46
CA LYS A 58 -8.25 2.91 16.39
C LYS A 58 -9.40 1.90 16.30
N LYS A 59 -10.65 2.39 16.20
CA LYS A 59 -11.83 1.54 16.06
C LYS A 59 -11.76 0.71 14.78
N GLU A 60 -11.55 1.37 13.63
CA GLU A 60 -11.52 0.71 12.32
C GLU A 60 -10.30 -0.19 12.16
N ALA A 61 -9.16 0.15 12.76
CA ALA A 61 -7.98 -0.71 12.83
C ALA A 61 -8.28 -2.01 13.60
N GLY A 62 -9.03 -1.93 14.70
CA GLY A 62 -9.48 -3.11 15.45
C GLY A 62 -10.37 -4.02 14.59
N LEU A 63 -11.37 -3.44 13.94
CA LEU A 63 -12.29 -4.17 13.05
C LEU A 63 -11.55 -4.84 11.87
N LEU A 64 -10.59 -4.13 11.27
CA LEU A 64 -9.78 -4.70 10.19
C LEU A 64 -8.91 -5.87 10.68
N ARG A 65 -8.30 -5.77 11.87
CA ARG A 65 -7.51 -6.87 12.44
C ARG A 65 -8.37 -8.09 12.73
N GLU A 66 -9.56 -7.89 13.29
CA GLU A 66 -10.53 -8.96 13.53
C GLU A 66 -10.92 -9.66 12.23
N HIS A 67 -11.32 -8.89 11.22
CA HIS A 67 -11.65 -9.41 9.89
C HIS A 67 -10.51 -10.19 9.25
N LEU A 68 -9.28 -9.66 9.30
CA LEU A 68 -8.12 -10.39 8.79
C LEU A 68 -7.80 -11.64 9.63
N GLY A 69 -8.05 -11.60 10.94
CA GLY A 69 -7.91 -12.74 11.84
C GLY A 69 -8.91 -13.85 11.55
N GLU A 70 -10.14 -13.53 11.17
CA GLU A 70 -11.13 -14.52 10.73
C GLU A 70 -10.71 -15.21 9.42
N VAL A 71 -10.11 -14.46 8.50
CA VAL A 71 -9.72 -14.97 7.17
C VAL A 71 -8.41 -15.76 7.20
N PHE A 72 -7.40 -15.28 7.94
CA PHE A 72 -6.06 -15.85 7.94
C PHE A 72 -5.70 -16.65 9.20
N GLY A 73 -6.47 -16.49 10.28
CA GLY A 73 -6.22 -17.05 11.60
C GLY A 73 -6.01 -15.95 12.65
N ALA A 74 -6.54 -16.14 13.86
CA ALA A 74 -6.59 -15.12 14.91
C ALA A 74 -5.20 -14.55 15.31
N ASP A 75 -4.14 -15.36 15.21
CA ASP A 75 -2.76 -14.96 15.53
C ASP A 75 -1.99 -14.36 14.33
N SER A 76 -2.62 -14.29 13.15
CA SER A 76 -1.92 -13.90 11.92
C SER A 76 -1.69 -12.40 11.77
N VAL A 77 -2.47 -11.56 12.47
CA VAL A 77 -2.37 -10.09 12.35
C VAL A 77 -2.23 -9.45 13.73
N THR A 78 -0.98 -9.34 14.20
CA THR A 78 -0.64 -8.65 15.45
C THR A 78 -0.43 -7.15 15.26
N THR A 79 -0.10 -6.70 14.05
CA THR A 79 0.08 -5.28 13.71
C THR A 79 -0.35 -5.02 12.28
N LEU A 80 -0.90 -3.82 12.02
CA LEU A 80 -1.22 -3.34 10.67
C LEU A 80 -0.05 -2.58 10.04
N ARG A 81 1.10 -2.51 10.73
CA ARG A 81 2.29 -1.85 10.20
C ARG A 81 2.80 -2.58 8.97
N ASP A 82 3.10 -1.83 7.91
CA ASP A 82 3.54 -2.35 6.61
C ASP A 82 2.55 -3.37 5.99
N THR A 83 1.27 -3.31 6.40
CA THR A 83 0.20 -4.16 5.87
C THR A 83 -0.47 -3.49 4.67
N TYR A 84 -0.83 -4.31 3.68
CA TYR A 84 -1.60 -3.89 2.52
C TYR A 84 -2.98 -4.51 2.56
N TYR A 85 -4.01 -3.69 2.41
CA TYR A 85 -5.40 -4.12 2.31
C TYR A 85 -6.00 -3.64 0.99
N MET A 86 -6.51 -4.58 0.19
CA MET A 86 -7.05 -4.29 -1.16
C MET A 86 -6.08 -3.50 -2.05
N GLY A 87 -4.78 -3.72 -1.86
CA GLY A 87 -3.71 -3.03 -2.58
C GLY A 87 -3.39 -1.62 -2.09
N LEU A 88 -4.01 -1.13 -1.01
CA LEU A 88 -3.67 0.14 -0.36
C LEU A 88 -2.79 -0.14 0.86
N GLU A 89 -1.79 0.71 1.11
CA GLU A 89 -1.00 0.66 2.34
C GLU A 89 -1.85 1.17 3.51
N VAL A 90 -1.93 0.39 4.59
CA VAL A 90 -2.74 0.74 5.77
C VAL A 90 -1.93 1.65 6.70
N ILE A 91 -2.50 2.81 7.03
CA ILE A 91 -1.91 3.78 7.94
C ILE A 91 -2.85 3.97 9.13
N GLU A 92 -2.39 3.56 10.31
CA GLU A 92 -3.11 3.75 11.57
C GLU A 92 -2.88 5.18 12.09
N LEU A 93 -3.99 5.87 12.36
CA LEU A 93 -4.02 7.21 12.92
C LEU A 93 -4.33 7.16 14.42
N ASP A 94 -3.74 8.09 15.17
CA ASP A 94 -4.05 8.26 16.59
C ASP A 94 -5.36 9.05 16.79
N CYS A 95 -6.46 8.51 16.27
CA CYS A 95 -7.81 9.02 16.44
C CYS A 95 -8.79 7.88 16.72
N GLU A 96 -9.90 8.17 17.41
CA GLU A 96 -10.83 7.12 17.87
C GLU A 96 -11.53 6.41 16.71
N SER A 97 -12.09 7.17 15.78
CA SER A 97 -12.80 6.62 14.61
C SER A 97 -12.53 7.48 13.39
N PHE A 98 -12.00 6.84 12.35
CA PHE A 98 -11.71 7.47 11.07
C PHE A 98 -11.51 6.42 9.98
N LEU A 99 -12.08 6.64 8.80
CA LEU A 99 -11.73 5.89 7.61
C LEU A 99 -11.71 6.81 6.40
N SER A 100 -10.56 6.87 5.74
CA SER A 100 -10.44 7.57 4.46
C SER A 100 -9.42 6.90 3.57
N THR A 101 -9.62 7.02 2.27
CA THR A 101 -8.65 6.63 1.25
C THR A 101 -7.98 7.87 0.70
N ALA A 102 -6.66 7.88 0.57
CA ALA A 102 -5.98 9.04 0.00
C ALA A 102 -4.69 8.66 -0.74
N GLY A 103 -4.05 9.70 -1.27
CA GLY A 103 -2.87 9.60 -2.10
C GLY A 103 -3.20 9.23 -3.53
N ARG A 104 -2.24 9.43 -4.41
CA ARG A 104 -2.28 8.91 -5.77
C ARG A 104 -1.17 7.90 -5.89
N LYS A 105 -1.51 6.66 -6.25
CA LYS A 105 -0.52 5.78 -6.85
C LYS A 105 -0.09 6.47 -8.12
N THR A 106 1.12 7.03 -8.13
CA THR A 106 1.75 7.41 -9.37
C THR A 106 1.88 6.12 -10.15
N HIS A 107 0.96 5.89 -11.09
CA HIS A 107 1.19 4.94 -12.16
C HIS A 107 2.45 5.48 -12.82
N ARG A 108 3.61 4.93 -12.44
CA ARG A 108 4.83 5.13 -13.20
C ARG A 108 4.47 4.44 -14.50
N LEU A 109 3.86 5.19 -15.42
CA LEU A 109 3.84 4.85 -16.83
C LEU A 109 5.27 4.42 -17.06
N LEU A 110 5.44 3.11 -17.24
CA LEU A 110 6.71 2.51 -17.53
C LEU A 110 7.17 3.32 -18.74
N GLN A 111 8.06 4.29 -18.50
CA GLN A 111 8.58 5.11 -19.57
C GLN A 111 9.20 4.10 -20.51
N ASP A 112 8.61 4.08 -21.69
CA ASP A 112 8.82 3.13 -22.75
C ASP A 112 10.27 2.64 -22.80
N PRO A 113 10.57 1.37 -22.47
CA PRO A 113 11.94 0.86 -22.56
C PRO A 113 12.43 0.80 -24.01
N ILE A 114 11.60 1.13 -25.01
CA ILE A 114 11.96 1.12 -26.43
C ILE A 114 13.00 2.22 -26.79
N SER A 115 13.25 3.21 -25.93
CA SER A 115 14.31 4.21 -26.18
C SER A 115 15.72 3.76 -25.77
N ARG A 116 15.93 2.53 -25.28
CA ARG A 116 17.28 1.95 -25.13
C ARG A 116 17.54 0.90 -26.20
N ARG A 117 17.73 1.34 -27.45
CA ARG A 117 18.60 0.59 -28.36
C ARG A 117 20.06 1.00 -28.07
N PRO A 118 20.88 0.19 -27.40
CA PRO A 118 22.31 0.28 -27.63
C PRO A 118 22.59 -0.20 -29.06
N ALA A 119 23.15 0.66 -29.90
CA ALA A 119 23.55 0.36 -31.29
C ALA A 119 24.82 -0.51 -31.38
N TRP A 120 24.92 -1.52 -30.53
CA TRP A 120 26.01 -2.48 -30.39
C TRP A 120 25.31 -3.70 -29.80
N ARG A 121 25.22 -4.86 -30.42
CA ARG A 121 26.21 -5.60 -31.21
C ARG A 121 25.41 -6.67 -31.98
N ASP A 122 25.15 -6.44 -33.26
CA ASP A 122 24.92 -7.53 -34.21
C ASP A 122 26.30 -8.05 -34.61
N GLN A 123 26.74 -9.14 -33.99
CA GLN A 123 27.66 -10.08 -34.65
C GLN A 123 27.70 -11.39 -33.87
N ASP A 124 27.08 -12.40 -34.48
CA ASP A 124 27.41 -13.83 -34.45
C ASP A 124 27.84 -14.48 -33.12
N GLY A 125 26.96 -15.33 -32.58
CA GLY A 125 27.29 -16.17 -31.43
C GLY A 125 26.21 -17.17 -31.05
N ASP A 126 26.01 -18.16 -31.93
CA ASP A 126 25.62 -19.55 -31.64
C ASP A 126 24.42 -19.85 -30.71
N SER A 127 23.38 -20.41 -31.33
CA SER A 127 22.22 -21.04 -30.73
C SER A 127 22.61 -22.30 -29.94
N GLY A 128 22.43 -22.29 -28.62
CA GLY A 128 22.68 -23.50 -27.81
C GLY A 128 22.06 -23.52 -26.43
N TRP A 129 20.72 -23.54 -26.32
CA TRP A 129 20.08 -24.03 -25.09
C TRP A 129 20.08 -25.56 -25.10
N ARG A 130 21.09 -26.17 -24.47
CA ARG A 130 21.09 -27.63 -24.21
C ARG A 130 20.52 -27.89 -22.82
N PHE A 131 19.26 -28.34 -22.77
CA PHE A 131 18.71 -29.00 -21.59
C PHE A 131 19.40 -30.37 -21.45
N HIS A 132 19.99 -30.63 -20.28
CA HIS A 132 20.44 -31.97 -19.92
C HIS A 132 19.26 -32.74 -19.32
N THR A 133 19.08 -33.99 -19.76
CA THR A 133 18.31 -35.02 -19.06
C THR A 133 19.21 -36.17 -18.68
#